data_AF-A0A7Y9FF92-F1
#
_entry.id   AF-A0A7Y9FF92-F1
#
_cell.length_a   1.000
_cell.length_b   1.000
_cell.length_c   1.000
_cell.angle_alpha   90.00
_cell.angle_beta   90.00
_cell.angle_gamma   90.00
#
_symmetry.space_group_name_H-M   'P 1'
#
loop_
_entity.id
_entity.type
_entity.pdbx_description
1 polymer ?
#
loop_
_entity_poly.entity_id
_entity_poly.type
_entity_poly.pdbx_seq_one_letter_code
_entity_poly.pdbx_strand_id
1 'polypeptide(L)'
;MSNATQDANELGEKLVHALVFGFDWSHRKVESVVLLEGDRARRRVSVDVTVPSLPWAPVGGARQTLLPLGTFTKSDMRQFDARDGAGASIPVLTAADNIDLATKFLVTLIEAETDQALDAQDWEQIRHCVESTPEVGIRAAEELVERLNLEDTLSQVHLEQLATDFILFALLPEETVGRRTVIKFAFHWTAARRPISIRHTLSDATRRFIAGVGLSPYQFEIELGRPDIAMSLHLEVQAPAGVHCSALTLYDDAGVPVAQDTTTSTVSHTHASTFDAPVRATIRFDPDLEGIHRVVTWAAWGVGLLLLATRWRLDLVADDPGTPVGLLLFGPALLLTWLVRPGENWIVSQVVGPLRAIALGLAGALFAVAFGLSVGFDGPPHASRWGEVADVGWQSAIGVSVVTGALLTVGRFQLRARMRREVDHHD
;
A
#
# COMPACT_ATOMS: atom_id res chain seq x y z
N MET A 1 14.76 -11.67 -47.62
CA MET A 1 14.17 -12.23 -46.38
C MET A 1 15.24 -12.68 -45.37
N SER A 2 16.49 -12.96 -45.75
CA SER A 2 17.53 -13.40 -44.78
C SER A 2 17.91 -12.35 -43.73
N ASN A 3 18.06 -11.07 -44.10
CA ASN A 3 18.55 -10.05 -43.16
C ASN A 3 17.52 -9.71 -42.06
N ALA A 4 16.23 -9.59 -42.40
CA ALA A 4 15.20 -9.25 -41.41
C ALA A 4 15.00 -10.35 -40.36
N THR A 5 15.10 -11.62 -40.76
CA THR A 5 15.04 -12.76 -39.83
C THR A 5 16.30 -12.84 -38.97
N GLN A 6 17.47 -12.57 -39.55
CA GLN A 6 18.72 -12.53 -38.79
C GLN A 6 18.74 -11.39 -37.75
N ASP A 7 18.35 -10.18 -38.15
CA ASP A 7 18.20 -9.03 -37.25
C ASP A 7 17.17 -9.31 -36.16
N ALA A 8 16.11 -10.07 -36.49
CA ALA A 8 15.12 -10.48 -35.52
C ALA A 8 15.74 -11.42 -34.47
N ASN A 9 16.41 -12.49 -34.88
CA ASN A 9 17.00 -13.45 -33.95
C ASN A 9 18.05 -12.80 -33.05
N GLU A 10 18.90 -11.93 -33.61
CA GLU A 10 19.93 -11.21 -32.84
C GLU A 10 19.31 -10.33 -31.73
N LEU A 11 18.20 -9.64 -32.01
CA LEU A 11 17.51 -8.85 -30.98
C LEU A 11 16.90 -9.76 -29.89
N GLY A 12 16.36 -10.93 -30.25
CA GLY A 12 15.82 -11.89 -29.27
C GLY A 12 16.89 -12.36 -28.28
N GLU A 13 18.05 -12.78 -28.78
CA GLU A 13 19.18 -13.21 -27.96
C GLU A 13 19.66 -12.10 -27.01
N LYS A 14 19.75 -10.86 -27.52
CA LYS A 14 20.13 -9.71 -26.72
C LYS A 14 19.09 -9.36 -25.65
N LEU A 15 17.80 -9.51 -25.94
CA LEU A 15 16.73 -9.34 -24.96
C LEU A 15 16.82 -10.40 -23.86
N VAL A 16 17.03 -11.67 -24.22
CA VAL A 16 17.24 -12.75 -23.25
C VAL A 16 18.41 -12.40 -22.32
N HIS A 17 19.56 -12.02 -22.87
CA HIS A 17 20.69 -11.62 -22.05
C HIS A 17 20.36 -10.43 -21.14
N ALA A 18 19.72 -9.38 -21.66
CA ALA A 18 19.45 -8.18 -20.88
C ALA A 18 18.41 -8.41 -19.76
N LEU A 19 17.41 -9.26 -19.98
CA LEU A 19 16.33 -9.51 -19.02
C LEU A 19 16.70 -10.58 -17.99
N VAL A 20 17.41 -11.64 -18.39
CA VAL A 20 17.84 -12.72 -17.48
C VAL A 20 19.05 -12.29 -16.63
N PHE A 21 19.98 -11.54 -17.23
CA PHE A 21 21.20 -11.06 -16.56
C PHE A 21 21.13 -9.55 -16.30
N GLY A 22 19.98 -9.07 -15.81
CA GLY A 22 19.74 -7.66 -15.52
C GLY A 22 20.79 -7.01 -14.61
N PHE A 23 21.29 -7.79 -13.64
CA PHE A 23 22.30 -7.36 -12.67
C PHE A 23 23.66 -6.99 -13.30
N ASP A 24 23.97 -7.40 -14.53
CA ASP A 24 25.22 -7.04 -15.20
C ASP A 24 25.28 -5.56 -15.59
N TRP A 25 24.12 -4.96 -15.80
CA TRP A 25 24.01 -3.61 -16.34
C TRP A 25 23.19 -2.67 -15.47
N SER A 26 22.35 -3.16 -14.56
CA SER A 26 21.58 -2.32 -13.64
C SER A 26 22.09 -2.44 -12.21
N HIS A 27 22.65 -1.33 -11.70
CA HIS A 27 23.47 -1.26 -10.48
C HIS A 27 22.64 -0.99 -9.23
N ARG A 28 21.63 -0.13 -9.35
CA ARG A 28 20.83 0.30 -8.20
C ARG A 28 19.45 0.72 -8.63
N LYS A 29 18.43 0.18 -7.96
CA LYS A 29 17.04 0.60 -8.07
C LYS A 29 16.62 1.26 -6.75
N VAL A 30 16.08 2.47 -6.84
CA VAL A 30 15.49 3.18 -5.71
C VAL A 30 14.00 3.36 -6.01
N GLU A 31 13.16 2.73 -5.22
CA GLU A 31 11.71 2.89 -5.26
C GLU A 31 11.25 3.75 -4.09
N SER A 32 10.43 4.76 -4.37
CA SER A 32 9.78 5.61 -3.37
C SER A 32 8.27 5.53 -3.58
N VAL A 33 7.56 5.13 -2.53
CA VAL A 33 6.11 5.02 -2.49
C VAL A 33 5.53 6.13 -1.65
N VAL A 34 4.63 6.91 -2.24
CA VAL A 34 3.88 7.95 -1.54
C VAL A 34 2.40 7.61 -1.57
N LEU A 35 1.81 7.47 -0.39
CA LEU A 35 0.39 7.20 -0.21
C LEU A 35 -0.39 8.52 -0.27
N LEU A 36 -1.24 8.69 -1.28
CA LEU A 36 -1.96 9.94 -1.58
C LEU A 36 -3.41 9.87 -1.08
N GLU A 37 -4.15 10.97 -1.15
CA GLU A 37 -5.57 11.00 -0.77
C GLU A 37 -6.43 9.98 -1.55
N GLY A 38 -7.45 9.44 -0.87
CA GLY A 38 -8.28 8.36 -1.40
C GLY A 38 -7.52 7.03 -1.38
N ASP A 39 -7.70 6.21 -2.41
CA ASP A 39 -7.03 4.93 -2.65
C ASP A 39 -5.80 5.04 -3.57
N ARG A 40 -5.35 6.27 -3.85
CA ARG A 40 -4.25 6.52 -4.78
C ARG A 40 -2.90 6.41 -4.09
N ALA A 41 -1.93 5.88 -4.81
CA ALA A 41 -0.52 5.93 -4.45
C ALA A 41 0.31 6.39 -5.65
N ARG A 42 1.49 6.92 -5.40
CA ARG A 42 2.47 7.28 -6.44
C ARG A 42 3.75 6.50 -6.24
N ARG A 43 4.23 5.84 -7.30
CA ARG A 43 5.57 5.26 -7.37
C ARG A 43 6.49 6.27 -7.99
N ARG A 44 7.68 6.39 -7.44
CA ARG A 44 8.82 6.99 -8.11
C ARG A 44 9.92 5.95 -8.10
N VAL A 45 10.49 5.68 -9.25
CA VAL A 45 11.58 4.73 -9.40
C VAL A 45 12.74 5.46 -10.04
N SER A 46 13.93 5.24 -9.50
CA SER A 46 15.19 5.68 -10.07
C SER A 46 16.07 4.47 -10.27
N VAL A 47 16.53 4.23 -11.50
CA VAL A 47 17.41 3.10 -11.84
C VAL A 47 18.73 3.66 -12.33
N ASP A 48 19.82 3.27 -11.69
CA ASP A 48 21.20 3.57 -12.08
C ASP A 48 21.74 2.39 -12.90
N VAL A 49 22.05 2.64 -14.16
CA VAL A 49 22.30 1.60 -15.17
C VAL A 49 23.50 1.95 -16.03
N THR A 50 24.23 0.96 -16.52
CA THR A 50 25.04 1.04 -17.74
C THR A 50 24.15 0.62 -18.91
N VAL A 51 23.94 1.49 -19.89
CA VAL A 51 22.96 1.18 -20.97
C VAL A 51 23.44 -0.01 -21.83
N PRO A 52 22.68 -1.11 -21.92
CA PRO A 52 23.04 -2.24 -22.78
C PRO A 52 22.83 -1.90 -24.26
N SER A 53 23.51 -2.62 -25.14
CA SER A 53 23.37 -2.45 -26.59
C SER A 53 22.17 -3.26 -27.11
N LEU A 54 20.99 -2.65 -27.11
CA LEU A 54 19.73 -3.25 -27.59
C LEU A 54 19.18 -2.41 -28.75
N PRO A 55 19.70 -2.57 -29.98
CA PRO A 55 19.37 -1.66 -31.07
C PRO A 55 17.87 -1.63 -31.35
N TRP A 56 17.33 -0.42 -31.49
CA TRP A 56 15.95 -0.14 -31.87
C TRP A 56 15.91 0.93 -32.94
N ALA A 57 15.19 0.64 -34.02
CA ALA A 57 15.05 1.55 -35.14
C ALA A 57 13.57 1.58 -35.56
N PRO A 58 12.78 2.55 -35.08
CA PRO A 58 11.46 2.77 -35.66
C PRO A 58 11.65 3.21 -37.13
N VAL A 59 10.73 2.80 -38.01
CA VAL A 59 10.82 3.06 -39.46
C VAL A 59 10.97 4.57 -39.71
N GLY A 60 12.13 5.00 -40.22
CA GLY A 60 12.43 6.41 -40.53
C GLY A 60 12.90 7.27 -39.35
N GLY A 61 13.15 6.67 -38.18
CA GLY A 61 13.63 7.37 -36.98
C GLY A 61 15.15 7.41 -36.83
N ALA A 62 15.63 8.22 -35.87
CA ALA A 62 17.00 8.15 -35.39
C ALA A 62 17.26 6.79 -34.73
N ARG A 63 18.51 6.32 -34.77
CA ARG A 63 18.90 5.09 -34.07
C ARG A 63 18.78 5.26 -32.56
N GLN A 64 18.07 4.32 -31.94
CA GLN A 64 17.82 4.29 -30.51
C GLN A 64 18.31 2.95 -29.95
N THR A 65 18.36 2.87 -28.63
CA THR A 65 18.56 1.62 -27.90
C THR A 65 17.41 1.43 -26.93
N LEU A 66 16.95 0.19 -26.80
CA LEU A 66 16.02 -0.21 -25.76
C LEU A 66 16.74 -0.25 -24.41
N LEU A 67 16.01 0.11 -23.37
CA LEU A 67 16.41 -0.12 -21.99
C LEU A 67 15.22 -0.70 -21.23
N PRO A 68 15.23 -1.99 -20.86
CA PRO A 68 14.22 -2.53 -19.95
C PRO A 68 14.35 -1.82 -18.59
N LEU A 69 13.25 -1.32 -18.04
CA LEU A 69 13.25 -0.59 -16.76
C LEU A 69 12.77 -1.43 -15.59
N GLY A 70 12.09 -2.55 -15.86
CA GLY A 70 11.41 -3.37 -14.87
C GLY A 70 10.21 -4.11 -15.46
N THR A 71 9.72 -5.09 -14.70
CA THR A 71 8.36 -5.61 -14.90
C THR A 71 7.37 -4.91 -13.98
N PHE A 72 6.15 -4.76 -14.47
CA PHE A 72 5.06 -4.09 -13.78
C PHE A 72 3.78 -4.86 -13.98
N THR A 73 2.98 -4.98 -12.93
CA THR A 73 1.66 -5.61 -13.00
C THR A 73 0.78 -4.93 -14.05
N LYS A 74 0.13 -5.75 -14.88
CA LYS A 74 -0.84 -5.31 -15.89
C LYS A 74 -2.00 -4.60 -15.22
N SER A 75 -1.89 -3.27 -15.15
CA SER A 75 -2.83 -2.39 -14.47
C SER A 75 -2.76 -0.97 -15.04
N ASP A 76 -3.76 -0.15 -14.73
CA ASP A 76 -3.79 1.26 -15.11
C ASP A 76 -2.61 2.03 -14.50
N MET A 77 -1.59 2.35 -15.29
CA MET A 77 -0.57 3.35 -14.93
C MET A 77 -1.06 4.75 -15.29
N ARG A 78 -1.46 5.54 -14.28
CA ARG A 78 -1.97 6.91 -14.51
C ARG A 78 -0.89 7.94 -14.31
N GLN A 79 -0.90 8.99 -15.14
CA GLN A 79 0.09 10.07 -15.10
C GLN A 79 1.52 9.52 -15.09
N PHE A 80 1.79 8.56 -15.97
CA PHE A 80 3.12 8.01 -16.16
C PHE A 80 4.04 9.11 -16.73
N ASP A 81 5.22 9.27 -16.13
CA ASP A 81 6.26 10.15 -16.59
C ASP A 81 7.63 9.47 -16.48
N ALA A 82 8.46 9.58 -17.52
CA ALA A 82 9.81 9.02 -17.55
C ALA A 82 10.81 10.10 -17.99
N ARG A 83 11.94 10.17 -17.31
CA ARG A 83 12.99 11.17 -17.50
C ARG A 83 14.38 10.58 -17.34
N ASP A 84 15.36 11.20 -17.97
CA ASP A 84 16.76 10.88 -17.76
C ASP A 84 17.36 11.59 -16.53
N GLY A 85 18.67 11.43 -16.33
CA GLY A 85 19.41 12.04 -15.22
C GLY A 85 19.48 13.57 -15.28
N ALA A 86 19.33 14.16 -16.48
CA ALA A 86 19.26 15.60 -16.69
C ALA A 86 17.83 16.16 -16.53
N GLY A 87 16.84 15.29 -16.36
CA GLY A 87 15.43 15.64 -16.22
C GLY A 87 14.71 15.81 -17.57
N ALA A 88 15.35 15.48 -18.69
CA ALA A 88 14.71 15.47 -20.00
C ALA A 88 13.75 14.28 -20.10
N SER A 89 12.60 14.48 -20.75
CA SER A 89 11.62 13.41 -20.95
C SER A 89 12.20 12.34 -21.88
N ILE A 90 12.04 11.07 -21.53
CA ILE A 90 12.40 9.94 -22.39
C ILE A 90 11.13 9.26 -22.91
N PRO A 91 11.09 8.87 -24.20
CA PRO A 91 10.00 8.07 -24.71
C PRO A 91 10.04 6.65 -24.14
N VAL A 92 8.87 6.05 -24.00
CA VAL A 92 8.68 4.64 -23.66
C VAL A 92 7.89 3.96 -24.75
N LEU A 93 8.05 2.65 -24.87
CA LEU A 93 7.34 1.86 -25.86
C LEU A 93 5.83 1.78 -25.60
N THR A 94 5.07 1.63 -26.67
CA THR A 94 3.63 1.42 -26.58
C THR A 94 3.31 0.00 -26.09
N ALA A 95 2.07 -0.25 -25.69
CA ALA A 95 1.64 -1.58 -25.29
C ALA A 95 1.89 -2.62 -26.41
N ALA A 96 1.59 -2.27 -27.67
CA ALA A 96 1.80 -3.16 -28.82
C ALA A 96 3.28 -3.50 -29.00
N ASP A 97 4.17 -2.51 -28.96
CA ASP A 97 5.62 -2.75 -29.10
C ASP A 97 6.17 -3.59 -27.92
N ASN A 98 5.69 -3.34 -26.69
CA ASN A 98 6.08 -4.13 -25.52
C ASN A 98 5.61 -5.59 -25.64
N ILE A 99 4.39 -5.83 -26.14
CA ILE A 99 3.87 -7.19 -26.39
C ILE A 99 4.76 -7.90 -27.41
N ASP A 100 5.04 -7.27 -28.55
CA ASP A 100 5.85 -7.87 -29.61
C ASP A 100 7.25 -8.25 -29.11
N LEU A 101 7.89 -7.37 -28.32
CA LEU A 101 9.21 -7.64 -27.74
C LEU A 101 9.19 -8.72 -26.66
N ALA A 102 8.17 -8.71 -25.80
CA ALA A 102 8.01 -9.71 -24.73
C ALA A 102 7.72 -11.10 -25.30
N THR A 103 6.86 -11.21 -26.32
CA THR A 103 6.62 -12.46 -27.06
C THR A 103 7.92 -12.98 -27.68
N LYS A 104 8.66 -12.10 -28.33
CA LYS A 104 9.93 -12.45 -28.97
C LYS A 104 10.98 -12.92 -27.96
N PHE A 105 11.09 -12.24 -26.83
CA PHE A 105 11.92 -12.67 -25.71
C PHE A 105 11.56 -14.09 -25.25
N LEU A 106 10.28 -14.36 -24.99
CA LEU A 106 9.81 -15.67 -24.53
C LEU A 106 10.05 -16.77 -25.57
N VAL A 107 9.78 -16.51 -26.85
CA VAL A 107 10.07 -17.47 -27.91
C VAL A 107 11.56 -17.81 -27.93
N THR A 108 12.44 -16.80 -27.97
CA THR A 108 13.89 -17.05 -28.01
C THR A 108 14.38 -17.79 -26.77
N LEU A 109 13.81 -17.50 -25.59
CA LEU A 109 14.14 -18.21 -24.36
C LEU A 109 13.70 -19.69 -24.42
N ILE A 110 12.46 -19.96 -24.84
CA ILE A 110 11.90 -21.30 -24.94
C ILE A 110 12.65 -22.14 -25.98
N GLU A 111 12.93 -21.59 -27.16
CA GLU A 111 13.69 -22.29 -28.20
C GLU A 111 15.10 -22.64 -27.72
N ALA A 112 15.74 -21.75 -26.95
CA ALA A 112 17.06 -21.98 -26.38
C ALA A 112 17.08 -23.06 -25.28
N GLU A 113 16.04 -23.13 -24.43
CA GLU A 113 15.96 -24.15 -23.37
C GLU A 113 15.51 -25.53 -23.89
N THR A 114 14.64 -25.57 -24.91
CA THR A 114 14.07 -26.81 -25.44
C THR A 114 14.84 -27.40 -26.63
N ASP A 115 15.72 -26.61 -27.26
CA ASP A 115 16.39 -26.94 -28.53
C ASP A 115 15.38 -27.29 -29.65
N GLN A 116 14.19 -26.68 -29.60
CA GLN A 116 13.10 -26.88 -30.56
C GLN A 116 12.66 -25.54 -31.12
N ALA A 117 12.51 -25.46 -32.45
CA ALA A 117 11.92 -24.29 -33.08
C ALA A 117 10.40 -24.28 -32.87
N LEU A 118 9.87 -23.13 -32.44
CA LEU A 118 8.44 -22.95 -32.19
C LEU A 118 7.69 -22.63 -33.49
N ASP A 119 6.49 -23.18 -33.63
CA ASP A 119 5.66 -22.94 -34.82
C ASP A 119 4.79 -21.67 -34.70
N ALA A 120 4.07 -21.31 -35.76
CA ALA A 120 3.24 -20.10 -35.76
C ALA A 120 2.10 -20.13 -34.73
N GLN A 121 1.62 -21.33 -34.34
CA GLN A 121 0.59 -21.48 -33.33
C GLN A 121 1.17 -21.24 -31.94
N ASP A 122 2.38 -21.73 -31.66
CA ASP A 122 3.11 -21.47 -30.42
C ASP A 122 3.32 -19.97 -30.20
N TRP A 123 3.78 -19.28 -31.24
CA TRP A 123 3.98 -17.83 -31.22
C TRP A 123 2.71 -17.07 -30.86
N GLU A 124 1.58 -17.43 -31.48
CA GLU A 124 0.30 -16.76 -31.21
C GLU A 124 -0.21 -17.05 -29.80
N GLN A 125 -0.01 -18.26 -29.28
CA GLN A 125 -0.38 -18.59 -27.90
C GLN A 125 0.49 -17.84 -26.88
N ILE A 126 1.80 -17.72 -27.13
CA ILE A 126 2.71 -16.92 -26.29
C ILE A 126 2.29 -15.44 -26.33
N ARG A 127 2.00 -14.92 -27.53
CA ARG A 127 1.46 -13.56 -27.69
C ARG A 127 0.17 -13.36 -26.89
N HIS A 128 -0.76 -14.32 -27.01
CA HIS A 128 -2.03 -14.27 -26.30
C HIS A 128 -1.83 -14.25 -24.78
N CYS A 129 -0.90 -15.04 -24.24
CA CYS A 129 -0.53 -15.03 -22.83
C CYS A 129 -0.05 -13.63 -22.38
N VAL A 130 0.85 -13.02 -23.15
CA VAL A 130 1.43 -11.70 -22.86
C VAL A 130 0.41 -10.57 -22.98
N GLU A 131 -0.48 -10.60 -23.98
CA GLU A 131 -1.45 -9.52 -24.24
C GLU A 131 -2.65 -9.55 -23.27
N SER A 132 -3.01 -10.73 -22.77
CA SER A 132 -4.22 -10.94 -21.98
C SER A 132 -4.22 -10.30 -20.60
N THR A 133 -5.41 -10.18 -20.01
CA THR A 133 -5.56 -9.85 -18.58
C THR A 133 -4.89 -10.91 -17.70
N PRO A 134 -4.46 -10.59 -16.47
CA PRO A 134 -3.79 -11.54 -15.59
C PRO A 134 -4.51 -12.90 -15.45
N GLU A 135 -5.84 -12.90 -15.30
CA GLU A 135 -6.63 -14.13 -15.09
C GLU A 135 -6.70 -15.03 -16.33
N VAL A 136 -6.58 -14.44 -17.52
CA VAL A 136 -6.56 -15.19 -18.80
C VAL A 136 -5.12 -15.57 -19.14
N GLY A 137 -4.17 -14.66 -18.93
CA GLY A 137 -2.74 -14.89 -19.13
C GLY A 137 -2.21 -16.04 -18.28
N ILE A 138 -2.59 -16.13 -17.00
CA ILE A 138 -2.13 -17.23 -16.11
C ILE A 138 -2.57 -18.58 -16.66
N ARG A 139 -3.84 -18.71 -17.08
CA ARG A 139 -4.35 -19.96 -17.66
C ARG A 139 -3.65 -20.30 -18.97
N ALA A 140 -3.41 -19.31 -19.82
CA ALA A 140 -2.66 -19.50 -21.06
C ALA A 140 -1.20 -19.90 -20.80
N ALA A 141 -0.57 -19.35 -19.75
CA ALA A 141 0.76 -19.75 -19.31
C ALA A 141 0.78 -21.20 -18.82
N GLU A 142 -0.16 -21.60 -17.95
CA GLU A 142 -0.29 -22.98 -17.45
C GLU A 142 -0.44 -23.99 -18.60
N GLU A 143 -1.33 -23.71 -19.57
CA GLU A 143 -1.53 -24.55 -20.76
C GLU A 143 -0.27 -24.65 -21.62
N LEU A 144 0.48 -23.56 -21.77
CA LEU A 144 1.74 -23.54 -22.51
C LEU A 144 2.85 -24.32 -21.79
N VAL A 145 2.96 -24.19 -20.46
CA VAL A 145 3.95 -24.91 -19.65
C VAL A 145 3.74 -26.42 -19.79
N GLU A 146 2.51 -26.90 -19.63
CA GLU A 146 2.18 -28.32 -19.75
C GLU A 146 2.42 -28.83 -21.18
N ARG A 147 1.97 -28.06 -22.19
CA ARG A 147 2.06 -28.48 -23.60
C ARG A 147 3.50 -28.53 -24.13
N LEU A 148 4.34 -27.59 -23.71
CA LEU A 148 5.74 -27.47 -24.13
C LEU A 148 6.72 -28.13 -23.14
N ASN A 149 6.21 -28.75 -22.06
CA ASN A 149 7.01 -29.42 -21.02
C ASN A 149 8.08 -28.47 -20.43
N LEU A 150 7.64 -27.28 -20.01
CA LEU A 150 8.50 -26.22 -19.46
C LEU A 150 8.60 -26.27 -17.93
N GLU A 151 8.20 -27.37 -17.27
CA GLU A 151 8.25 -27.43 -15.81
C GLU A 151 9.68 -27.26 -15.26
N ASP A 152 9.80 -26.44 -14.21
CA ASP A 152 11.06 -26.12 -13.52
C ASP A 152 12.10 -25.42 -14.42
N THR A 153 11.66 -24.73 -15.49
CA THR A 153 12.52 -23.97 -16.41
C THR A 153 12.49 -22.44 -16.15
N LEU A 154 13.46 -21.69 -16.69
CA LEU A 154 13.40 -20.22 -16.65
C LEU A 154 12.28 -19.69 -17.55
N SER A 155 11.98 -20.38 -18.66
CA SER A 155 10.84 -20.06 -19.52
C SER A 155 9.53 -20.08 -18.76
N GLN A 156 9.29 -21.09 -17.91
CA GLN A 156 8.10 -21.12 -17.06
C GLN A 156 8.02 -19.88 -16.17
N VAL A 157 9.10 -19.55 -15.45
CA VAL A 157 9.14 -18.40 -14.54
C VAL A 157 8.81 -17.10 -15.28
N HIS A 158 9.41 -16.87 -16.45
CA HIS A 158 9.17 -15.66 -17.23
C HIS A 158 7.80 -15.65 -17.93
N LEU A 159 7.27 -16.81 -18.31
CA LEU A 159 5.94 -16.92 -18.90
C LEU A 159 4.84 -16.60 -17.87
N GLU A 160 4.93 -17.18 -16.68
CA GLU A 160 4.04 -16.87 -15.55
C GLU A 160 4.16 -15.39 -15.12
N GLN A 161 5.38 -14.85 -15.14
CA GLN A 161 5.60 -13.43 -14.86
C GLN A 161 4.92 -12.55 -15.91
N LEU A 162 5.16 -12.77 -17.20
CA LEU A 162 4.56 -11.96 -18.28
C LEU A 162 3.07 -12.24 -18.52
N ALA A 163 2.52 -13.28 -17.91
CA ALA A 163 1.08 -13.47 -17.81
C ALA A 163 0.43 -12.40 -16.91
N THR A 164 1.10 -11.97 -15.84
CA THR A 164 0.58 -11.02 -14.86
C THR A 164 1.17 -9.61 -14.97
N ASP A 165 2.38 -9.51 -15.50
CA ASP A 165 3.16 -8.29 -15.65
C ASP A 165 3.44 -7.99 -17.13
N PHE A 166 3.94 -6.79 -17.40
CA PHE A 166 4.56 -6.41 -18.68
C PHE A 166 5.94 -5.79 -18.43
N ILE A 167 6.82 -5.85 -19.43
CA ILE A 167 8.13 -5.19 -19.37
C ILE A 167 7.98 -3.75 -19.86
N LEU A 168 8.46 -2.79 -19.07
CA LEU A 168 8.51 -1.39 -19.48
C LEU A 168 9.85 -1.11 -20.16
N PHE A 169 9.83 -0.81 -21.46
CA PHE A 169 11.02 -0.37 -22.19
C PHE A 169 11.05 1.15 -22.39
N ALA A 170 12.19 1.75 -22.05
CA ALA A 170 12.53 3.12 -22.45
C ALA A 170 13.36 3.14 -23.73
N LEU A 171 13.24 4.24 -24.47
CA LEU A 171 14.01 4.52 -25.68
C LEU A 171 15.06 5.57 -25.37
N LEU A 172 16.33 5.21 -25.52
CA LEU A 172 17.46 6.11 -25.34
C LEU A 172 18.19 6.33 -26.67
N PRO A 173 18.90 7.47 -26.85
CA PRO A 173 19.79 7.65 -27.99
C PRO A 173 20.87 6.55 -28.02
N GLU A 174 21.21 6.01 -29.20
CA GLU A 174 22.24 4.96 -29.36
C GLU A 174 23.60 5.36 -28.76
N GLU A 175 23.91 6.65 -28.78
CA GLU A 175 25.10 7.26 -28.15
C GLU A 175 25.17 7.14 -26.62
N THR A 176 24.10 6.67 -25.97
CA THR A 176 24.10 6.35 -24.53
C THR A 176 24.59 4.93 -24.22
N VAL A 177 24.69 4.05 -25.22
CA VAL A 177 25.17 2.66 -25.03
C VAL A 177 26.53 2.64 -24.33
N GLY A 178 26.65 1.79 -23.31
CA GLY A 178 27.85 1.64 -22.48
C GLY A 178 28.10 2.79 -21.49
N ARG A 179 27.28 3.85 -21.51
CA ARG A 179 27.37 4.94 -20.52
C ARG A 179 26.55 4.62 -19.28
N ARG A 180 27.08 5.00 -18.12
CA ARG A 180 26.32 4.98 -16.87
C ARG A 180 25.34 6.15 -16.84
N THR A 181 24.05 5.87 -16.66
CA THR A 181 22.97 6.85 -16.63
C THR A 181 21.98 6.53 -15.53
N VAL A 182 21.25 7.54 -15.09
CA VAL A 182 20.14 7.37 -14.14
C VAL A 182 18.84 7.63 -14.88
N ILE A 183 17.95 6.66 -14.88
CA ILE A 183 16.60 6.80 -15.42
C ILE A 183 15.62 6.95 -14.26
N LYS A 184 14.74 7.94 -14.35
CA LYS A 184 13.72 8.23 -13.35
C LYS A 184 12.36 8.11 -13.99
N PHE A 185 11.44 7.39 -13.36
CA PHE A 185 10.06 7.38 -13.81
C PHE A 185 9.12 7.36 -12.61
N ALA A 186 7.89 7.82 -12.84
CA ALA A 186 6.87 7.84 -11.82
C ALA A 186 5.51 7.58 -12.44
N PHE A 187 4.62 6.98 -11.66
CA PHE A 187 3.25 6.73 -12.06
C PHE A 187 2.35 6.66 -10.83
N HIS A 188 1.07 6.91 -11.05
CA HIS A 188 0.04 6.71 -10.05
C HIS A 188 -0.60 5.35 -10.27
N TRP A 189 -0.85 4.66 -9.16
CA TRP A 189 -1.59 3.42 -9.15
C TRP A 189 -2.66 3.47 -8.06
N THR A 190 -3.68 2.64 -8.20
CA THR A 190 -4.68 2.45 -7.15
C THR A 190 -4.16 1.39 -6.19
N ALA A 191 -3.84 1.78 -4.96
CA ALA A 191 -3.42 0.83 -3.94
C ALA A 191 -4.57 -0.14 -3.68
N ALA A 192 -4.46 -1.33 -4.25
CA ALA A 192 -5.51 -2.33 -4.19
C ALA A 192 -5.85 -2.61 -2.72
N ARG A 193 -7.15 -2.72 -2.41
CA ARG A 193 -7.63 -3.20 -1.12
C ARG A 193 -7.37 -4.70 -1.02
N ARG A 194 -6.11 -5.11 -0.95
CA ARG A 194 -5.75 -6.50 -0.61
C ARG A 194 -5.51 -6.53 0.90
N PRO A 195 -6.54 -6.83 1.73
CA PRO A 195 -6.26 -7.19 3.12
C PRO A 195 -5.32 -8.40 3.09
N ILE A 196 -4.19 -8.30 3.79
CA ILE A 196 -3.21 -9.40 3.85
C ILE A 196 -3.94 -10.65 4.32
N SER A 197 -3.93 -11.69 3.49
CA SER A 197 -4.53 -12.99 3.75
C SER A 197 -3.71 -13.78 4.79
N ILE A 198 -3.42 -13.19 5.94
CA ILE A 198 -2.88 -13.95 7.05
C ILE A 198 -4.03 -14.78 7.63
N ARG A 199 -3.81 -16.10 7.67
CA ARG A 199 -4.62 -17.25 8.14
C ARG A 199 -5.37 -17.12 9.49
N HIS A 200 -5.83 -15.94 9.92
CA HIS A 200 -6.32 -15.72 11.28
C HIS A 200 -7.81 -15.38 11.40
N THR A 201 -8.41 -16.11 12.35
CA THR A 201 -9.73 -16.13 12.99
C THR A 201 -10.44 -14.81 13.30
N LEU A 202 -9.79 -13.66 13.16
CA LEU A 202 -10.37 -12.36 13.51
C LEU A 202 -10.86 -11.62 12.27
N SER A 203 -12.09 -11.10 12.35
CA SER A 203 -12.66 -10.25 11.31
C SER A 203 -11.84 -8.97 11.10
N ASP A 204 -11.85 -8.46 9.86
CA ASP A 204 -11.15 -7.23 9.49
C ASP A 204 -11.52 -6.03 10.38
N ALA A 205 -12.78 -5.95 10.82
CA ALA A 205 -13.26 -4.90 11.71
C ALA A 205 -12.52 -4.92 13.06
N THR A 206 -12.30 -6.11 13.63
CA THR A 206 -11.57 -6.27 14.89
C THR A 206 -10.10 -5.90 14.73
N ARG A 207 -9.46 -6.29 13.62
CA ARG A 207 -8.06 -5.92 13.33
C ARG A 207 -7.90 -4.40 13.23
N ARG A 208 -8.80 -3.75 12.50
CA ARG A 208 -8.85 -2.28 12.39
C ARG A 208 -9.03 -1.66 13.76
N PHE A 209 -10.00 -2.13 14.55
CA PHE A 209 -10.26 -1.62 15.89
C PHE A 209 -9.03 -1.69 16.80
N ILE A 210 -8.40 -2.87 16.91
CA ILE A 210 -7.18 -3.10 17.68
C ILE A 210 -6.06 -2.17 17.20
N ALA A 211 -5.94 -1.97 15.89
CA ALA A 211 -4.95 -1.07 15.33
C ALA A 211 -5.22 0.40 15.67
N GLY A 212 -6.46 0.85 15.54
CA GLY A 212 -6.84 2.23 15.83
C GLY A 212 -6.68 2.60 17.30
N VAL A 213 -6.95 1.68 18.22
CA VAL A 213 -6.70 1.95 19.65
C VAL A 213 -5.22 1.90 20.02
N GLY A 214 -4.34 1.43 19.13
CA GLY A 214 -2.89 1.39 19.31
C GLY A 214 -2.35 0.07 19.88
N LEU A 215 -3.17 -0.98 19.97
CA LEU A 215 -2.74 -2.26 20.55
C LEU A 215 -1.91 -3.10 19.56
N SER A 216 -2.13 -2.95 18.27
CA SER A 216 -1.38 -3.63 17.20
C SER A 216 -1.10 -2.65 16.05
N PRO A 217 -0.02 -2.79 15.29
CA PRO A 217 0.08 -2.06 14.03
C PRO A 217 -0.94 -2.58 13.00
N TYR A 218 -1.36 -1.72 12.09
CA TYR A 218 -2.06 -2.09 10.86
C TYR A 218 -1.04 -2.49 9.79
N GLN A 219 -1.26 -3.60 9.09
CA GLN A 219 -0.32 -4.10 8.08
C GLN A 219 -0.85 -3.84 6.68
N PHE A 220 0.04 -3.37 5.80
CA PHE A 220 -0.22 -3.10 4.40
C PHE A 220 0.89 -3.71 3.55
N GLU A 221 0.53 -4.42 2.50
CA GLU A 221 1.50 -5.08 1.61
C GLU A 221 1.60 -4.31 0.29
N ILE A 222 2.83 -4.16 -0.19
CA ILE A 222 3.14 -3.63 -1.50
C ILE A 222 3.88 -4.71 -2.28
N GLU A 223 3.36 -5.01 -3.46
CA GLU A 223 4.05 -5.79 -4.47
C GLU A 223 5.21 -4.96 -5.04
N LEU A 224 6.41 -5.50 -4.91
CA LEU A 224 7.59 -4.94 -5.52
C LEU A 224 7.59 -5.42 -6.97
N GLY A 225 7.74 -4.51 -7.93
CA GLY A 225 8.07 -4.95 -9.29
C GLY A 225 9.42 -5.63 -9.18
N ARG A 226 9.52 -6.90 -9.61
CA ARG A 226 10.63 -7.78 -9.26
C ARG A 226 11.99 -7.05 -9.33
N PRO A 227 12.86 -7.24 -8.32
CA PRO A 227 14.14 -6.54 -8.21
C PRO A 227 15.24 -7.20 -9.05
N ASP A 228 14.91 -8.28 -9.77
CA ASP A 228 15.79 -9.14 -10.57
C ASP A 228 16.66 -8.37 -11.59
N ILE A 229 16.26 -7.14 -11.92
CA ILE A 229 17.04 -6.31 -12.83
C ILE A 229 18.16 -5.51 -12.13
N ALA A 230 18.14 -5.27 -10.81
CA ALA A 230 19.10 -4.33 -10.18
C ALA A 230 19.89 -4.94 -9.03
N MET A 231 21.23 -4.78 -9.04
CA MET A 231 22.17 -5.31 -8.01
C MET A 231 21.77 -4.96 -6.56
N SER A 232 21.10 -3.83 -6.37
CA SER A 232 20.58 -3.38 -5.08
C SER A 232 19.22 -2.71 -5.22
N LEU A 233 18.35 -2.94 -4.26
CA LEU A 233 17.04 -2.31 -4.11
C LEU A 233 17.03 -1.45 -2.85
N HIS A 234 16.71 -0.16 -3.01
CA HIS A 234 16.32 0.72 -1.91
C HIS A 234 14.82 0.99 -2.03
N LEU A 235 14.07 0.73 -0.96
CA LEU A 235 12.65 1.03 -0.90
C LEU A 235 12.40 2.08 0.18
N GLU A 236 11.77 3.18 -0.20
CA GLU A 236 11.28 4.22 0.68
C GLU A 236 9.76 4.23 0.67
N VAL A 237 9.14 4.34 1.84
CA VAL A 237 7.69 4.45 1.98
C VAL A 237 7.35 5.65 2.84
N GLN A 238 6.62 6.59 2.26
CA GLN A 238 6.10 7.76 2.96
C GLN A 238 4.70 7.50 3.51
N ALA A 239 4.58 7.54 4.83
CA ALA A 239 3.32 7.44 5.54
C ALA A 239 2.46 8.70 5.32
N PRO A 240 1.13 8.55 5.15
CA PRO A 240 0.22 9.68 5.08
C PRO A 240 0.05 10.33 6.46
N ALA A 241 -0.36 11.60 6.49
CA ALA A 241 -0.59 12.32 7.74
C ALA A 241 -1.62 11.60 8.65
N GLY A 242 -1.32 11.54 9.96
CA GLY A 242 -2.16 10.89 10.96
C GLY A 242 -1.74 9.45 11.31
N VAL A 243 -0.79 8.87 10.58
CA VAL A 243 -0.15 7.60 10.91
C VAL A 243 1.37 7.70 10.73
N HIS A 244 2.11 6.82 11.39
CA HIS A 244 3.54 6.64 11.20
C HIS A 244 3.82 5.24 10.67
N CYS A 245 4.89 5.08 9.91
CA CYS A 245 5.43 3.77 9.61
C CYS A 245 6.23 3.29 10.82
N SER A 246 5.83 2.19 11.45
CA SER A 246 6.56 1.59 12.57
C SER A 246 7.46 0.43 12.15
N ALA A 247 7.22 -0.15 10.99
CA ALA A 247 8.16 -1.06 10.37
C ALA A 247 7.95 -1.16 8.86
N LEU A 248 9.04 -1.39 8.14
CA LEU A 248 9.07 -1.75 6.74
C LEU A 248 9.92 -3.00 6.60
N THR A 249 9.35 -4.08 6.09
CA THR A 249 10.03 -5.37 5.94
C THR A 249 9.93 -5.87 4.51
N LEU A 250 11.08 -6.18 3.89
CA LEU A 250 11.17 -6.86 2.61
C LEU A 250 11.17 -8.37 2.84
N TYR A 251 10.47 -9.10 1.98
CA TYR A 251 10.37 -10.55 2.01
C TYR A 251 10.73 -11.15 0.66
N ASP A 252 11.40 -12.30 0.69
CA ASP A 252 11.59 -13.15 -0.48
C ASP A 252 10.31 -13.94 -0.85
N ASP A 253 10.42 -14.77 -1.88
CA ASP A 253 9.32 -15.62 -2.38
C ASP A 253 8.90 -16.68 -1.33
N ALA A 254 9.82 -17.11 -0.47
CA ALA A 254 9.55 -18.02 0.64
C ALA A 254 8.86 -17.33 1.84
N GLY A 255 8.74 -15.99 1.82
CA GLY A 255 8.20 -15.21 2.93
C GLY A 255 9.17 -15.04 4.10
N VAL A 256 10.46 -15.24 3.87
CA VAL A 256 11.53 -14.97 4.83
C VAL A 256 11.88 -13.47 4.75
N PRO A 257 11.97 -12.76 5.89
CA PRO A 257 12.36 -11.36 5.88
C PRO A 257 13.84 -11.23 5.49
N VAL A 258 14.13 -10.42 4.47
CA VAL A 258 15.50 -10.21 3.96
C VAL A 258 16.09 -8.87 4.35
N ALA A 259 15.25 -7.87 4.56
CA ALA A 259 15.65 -6.58 5.08
C ALA A 259 14.52 -5.96 5.89
N GLN A 260 14.85 -5.26 6.96
CA GLN A 260 13.86 -4.68 7.85
C GLN A 260 14.34 -3.35 8.41
N ASP A 261 13.48 -2.34 8.33
CA ASP A 261 13.57 -1.10 9.07
C ASP A 261 12.46 -1.10 10.12
N THR A 262 12.83 -0.96 11.39
CA THR A 262 11.90 -0.82 12.52
C THR A 262 11.89 0.59 13.07
N THR A 263 12.42 1.57 12.36
CA THR A 263 12.44 2.95 12.86
C THR A 263 11.06 3.56 12.69
N THR A 264 10.40 3.88 13.80
CA THR A 264 9.13 4.60 13.73
C THR A 264 9.34 6.02 13.18
N SER A 265 8.81 6.29 11.98
CA SER A 265 8.93 7.60 11.33
C SER A 265 7.84 7.83 10.27
N THR A 266 7.81 9.04 9.69
CA THR A 266 6.94 9.34 8.54
C THR A 266 7.48 8.77 7.23
N VAL A 267 8.76 8.40 7.17
CA VAL A 267 9.43 7.85 5.98
C VAL A 267 10.35 6.72 6.41
N SER A 268 9.93 5.49 6.16
CA SER A 268 10.77 4.31 6.40
C SER A 268 11.51 3.94 5.14
N HIS A 269 12.73 3.42 5.32
CA HIS A 269 13.60 3.06 4.21
C HIS A 269 14.28 1.73 4.50
N THR A 270 14.36 0.87 3.50
CA THR A 270 15.02 -0.44 3.62
C THR A 270 15.85 -0.71 2.37
N HIS A 271 16.86 -1.57 2.53
CA HIS A 271 17.80 -1.91 1.48
C HIS A 271 18.03 -3.43 1.45
N ALA A 272 17.98 -4.01 0.25
CA ALA A 272 18.32 -5.40 0.00
C ALA A 272 19.15 -5.54 -1.29
N SER A 273 19.93 -6.60 -1.38
CA SER A 273 20.63 -6.98 -2.62
C SER A 273 19.71 -7.80 -3.53
N THR A 274 20.03 -7.92 -4.82
CA THR A 274 19.28 -8.80 -5.75
C THR A 274 19.30 -10.25 -5.31
N PHE A 275 20.39 -10.69 -4.68
CA PHE A 275 20.56 -12.08 -4.24
C PHE A 275 19.58 -12.46 -3.13
N ASP A 276 19.00 -11.46 -2.48
CA ASP A 276 17.93 -11.65 -1.51
C ASP A 276 16.55 -11.82 -2.17
N ALA A 277 16.44 -11.57 -3.48
CA ALA A 277 15.24 -11.69 -4.30
C ALA A 277 13.95 -11.15 -3.63
N PRO A 278 13.93 -9.90 -3.09
CA PRO A 278 12.76 -9.38 -2.41
C PRO A 278 11.59 -9.17 -3.38
N VAL A 279 10.50 -9.91 -3.20
CA VAL A 279 9.31 -9.80 -4.06
C VAL A 279 8.19 -8.99 -3.41
N ARG A 280 8.21 -8.86 -2.09
CA ARG A 280 7.12 -8.26 -1.32
C ARG A 280 7.65 -7.34 -0.23
N ALA A 281 6.94 -6.24 0.01
CA ALA A 281 7.19 -5.38 1.16
C ALA A 281 5.95 -5.31 2.05
N THR A 282 6.10 -5.60 3.35
CA THR A 282 5.06 -5.31 4.35
C THR A 282 5.42 -4.05 5.10
N ILE A 283 4.47 -3.13 5.16
CA ILE A 283 4.53 -1.91 5.93
C ILE A 283 3.60 -2.05 7.14
N ARG A 284 4.08 -1.61 8.29
CA ARG A 284 3.32 -1.51 9.53
C ARG A 284 3.04 -0.06 9.82
N PHE A 285 1.77 0.27 10.04
CA PHE A 285 1.31 1.60 10.38
C PHE A 285 0.75 1.64 11.80
N ASP A 286 1.19 2.63 12.55
CA ASP A 286 0.64 2.95 13.87
C ASP A 286 -0.03 4.34 13.83
N PRO A 287 -1.13 4.56 14.59
CA PRO A 287 -1.74 5.87 14.65
C PRO A 287 -0.80 6.89 15.29
N ASP A 288 -0.85 8.13 14.79
CA ASP A 288 -0.10 9.21 15.41
C ASP A 288 -0.59 9.50 16.84
N LEU A 289 0.34 9.45 17.78
CA LEU A 289 0.10 9.68 19.20
C LEU A 289 -0.21 11.14 19.53
N GLU A 290 0.13 12.09 18.66
CA GLU A 290 -0.12 13.51 18.91
C GLU A 290 -1.40 14.02 18.27
N GLY A 291 -1.86 13.36 17.21
CA GLY A 291 -3.10 13.66 16.51
C GLY A 291 -4.36 13.15 17.23
N ILE A 292 -5.27 12.57 16.44
CA ILE A 292 -6.62 12.17 16.86
C ILE A 292 -6.63 11.19 18.03
N HIS A 293 -5.63 10.31 18.15
CA HIS A 293 -5.54 9.36 19.27
C HIS A 293 -5.52 10.08 20.63
N ARG A 294 -4.69 11.11 20.76
CA ARG A 294 -4.63 11.96 21.96
C ARG A 294 -5.96 12.65 22.23
N VAL A 295 -6.55 13.25 21.19
CA VAL A 295 -7.81 14.01 21.31
C VAL A 295 -8.94 13.10 21.77
N VAL A 296 -9.10 11.91 21.17
CA VAL A 296 -10.15 10.96 21.53
C VAL A 296 -9.91 10.35 22.91
N THR A 297 -8.66 10.11 23.30
CA THR A 297 -8.31 9.66 24.66
C THR A 297 -8.77 10.67 25.70
N TRP A 298 -8.43 11.95 25.52
CA TRP A 298 -8.86 13.01 26.44
C TRP A 298 -10.36 13.26 26.40
N ALA A 299 -10.98 13.16 25.23
CA ALA A 299 -12.42 13.24 25.10
C ALA A 299 -13.13 12.14 25.88
N ALA A 300 -12.67 10.89 25.79
CA ALA A 300 -13.26 9.77 26.52
C ALA A 300 -13.23 10.01 28.04
N TRP A 301 -12.08 10.42 28.57
CA TRP A 301 -11.96 10.79 29.99
C TRP A 301 -12.81 12.02 30.35
N GLY A 302 -12.76 13.07 29.55
CA GLY A 302 -13.50 14.30 29.76
C GLY A 302 -15.01 14.09 29.75
N VAL A 303 -15.53 13.28 28.82
CA VAL A 303 -16.95 12.89 28.76
C VAL A 303 -17.34 12.09 29.99
N GLY A 304 -16.55 11.09 30.38
CA GLY A 304 -16.83 10.31 31.59
C GLY A 304 -16.89 11.17 32.85
N LEU A 305 -15.92 12.09 33.02
CA LEU A 305 -15.89 13.03 34.15
C LEU A 305 -17.04 14.04 34.10
N LEU A 306 -17.38 14.57 32.92
CA LEU A 306 -18.47 15.51 32.75
C LEU A 306 -19.82 14.87 33.09
N LEU A 307 -20.07 13.66 32.59
CA LEU A 307 -21.27 12.88 32.89
C LEU A 307 -21.35 12.52 34.39
N LEU A 308 -20.23 12.19 35.03
CA LEU A 308 -20.18 11.93 36.46
C LEU A 308 -20.47 13.19 37.29
N ALA A 309 -19.85 14.32 36.93
CA ALA A 309 -20.03 15.59 37.61
C ALA A 309 -21.47 16.11 37.48
N THR A 310 -22.06 16.02 36.29
CA THR A 310 -23.45 16.42 36.06
C THR A 310 -24.42 15.49 36.80
N ARG A 311 -24.15 14.18 36.86
CA ARG A 311 -24.93 13.23 37.66
C ARG A 311 -24.88 13.52 39.16
N TRP A 312 -23.72 13.90 39.68
CA TRP A 312 -23.54 14.24 41.10
C TRP A 312 -24.14 15.60 41.48
N ARG A 313 -24.18 16.54 40.54
CA ARG A 313 -24.69 17.90 40.76
C ARG A 313 -26.17 18.07 40.41
N LEU A 314 -26.80 17.09 39.79
CA LEU A 314 -28.23 17.10 39.46
C LEU A 314 -29.11 17.36 40.69
N ASP A 315 -28.74 16.82 41.85
CA ASP A 315 -29.47 17.04 43.12
C ASP A 315 -29.25 18.44 43.74
N LEU A 316 -28.26 19.19 43.23
CA LEU A 316 -27.85 20.49 43.78
C LEU A 316 -28.30 21.68 42.92
N VAL A 317 -28.79 21.44 41.70
CA VAL A 317 -29.28 22.47 40.78
C VAL A 317 -30.80 22.49 40.85
N ALA A 318 -31.34 23.56 41.44
CA ALA A 318 -32.76 23.75 41.79
C ALA A 318 -33.73 23.71 40.58
N ASP A 319 -35.00 23.38 40.89
CA ASP A 319 -36.30 23.42 40.18
C ASP A 319 -36.38 23.13 38.66
N ASP A 320 -35.37 23.43 37.84
CA ASP A 320 -35.28 23.09 36.42
C ASP A 320 -33.80 22.88 35.96
N PRO A 321 -33.16 21.75 36.32
CA PRO A 321 -31.78 21.47 35.95
C PRO A 321 -31.60 21.04 34.47
N GLY A 322 -32.68 20.80 33.73
CA GLY A 322 -32.64 20.14 32.41
C GLY A 322 -31.94 20.99 31.35
N THR A 323 -32.34 22.26 31.23
CA THR A 323 -31.89 23.14 30.15
C THR A 323 -30.39 23.51 30.22
N PRO A 324 -29.84 23.95 31.38
CA PRO A 324 -28.43 24.33 31.47
C PRO A 324 -27.48 23.13 31.30
N VAL A 325 -27.84 21.97 31.86
CA VAL A 325 -27.04 20.75 31.74
C VAL A 325 -27.07 20.23 30.31
N GLY A 326 -28.23 20.25 29.65
CA GLY A 326 -28.34 19.91 28.22
C GLY A 326 -27.42 20.75 27.33
N LEU A 327 -27.41 22.07 27.54
CA LEU A 327 -26.52 22.99 26.80
C LEU A 327 -25.03 22.70 27.07
N LEU A 328 -24.66 22.40 28.32
CA LEU A 328 -23.29 22.06 28.70
C LEU A 328 -22.79 20.78 28.01
N LEU A 329 -23.66 19.78 27.85
CA LEU A 329 -23.33 18.51 27.18
C LEU A 329 -23.29 18.65 25.65
N PHE A 330 -24.12 19.54 25.08
CA PHE A 330 -24.22 19.76 23.64
C PHE A 330 -22.93 20.31 23.02
N GLY A 331 -22.24 21.22 23.73
CA GLY A 331 -20.99 21.83 23.25
C GLY A 331 -19.89 20.82 22.92
N PRO A 332 -19.46 19.99 23.89
CA PRO A 332 -18.47 18.92 23.66
C PRO A 332 -18.94 17.90 22.61
N ALA A 333 -20.24 17.59 22.56
CA ALA A 333 -20.78 16.67 21.55
C ALA A 333 -20.59 17.21 20.13
N LEU A 334 -20.90 18.49 19.90
CA LEU A 334 -20.65 19.16 18.62
C LEU A 334 -19.16 19.18 18.27
N LEU A 335 -18.29 19.51 19.23
CA LEU A 335 -16.84 19.52 19.01
C LEU A 335 -16.35 18.14 18.57
N LEU A 336 -16.83 17.06 19.20
CA LEU A 336 -16.49 15.69 18.83
C LEU A 336 -16.97 15.30 17.44
N THR A 337 -18.20 15.69 17.06
CA THR A 337 -18.67 15.48 15.68
C THR A 337 -17.83 16.24 14.64
N TRP A 338 -17.39 17.46 14.97
CA TRP A 338 -16.57 18.29 14.10
C TRP A 338 -15.16 17.72 13.89
N LEU A 339 -14.61 17.02 14.88
CA LEU A 339 -13.31 16.33 14.78
C LEU A 339 -13.36 15.11 13.85
N VAL A 340 -14.55 14.59 13.54
CA VAL A 340 -14.76 13.43 12.67
C VAL A 340 -15.00 13.92 11.23
N ARG A 341 -13.99 14.56 10.64
CA ARG A 341 -14.06 14.95 9.22
C ARG A 341 -13.59 13.81 8.31
N PRO A 342 -14.40 13.37 7.34
CA PRO A 342 -13.96 12.48 6.27
C PRO A 342 -13.12 13.27 5.26
N GLY A 343 -12.01 12.71 4.81
CA GLY A 343 -11.15 13.36 3.80
C GLY A 343 -9.71 12.86 3.75
N GLU A 344 -9.41 11.67 4.28
CA GLU A 344 -8.04 11.19 4.41
C GLU A 344 -7.71 10.11 3.37
N ASN A 345 -6.42 9.85 3.21
CA ASN A 345 -5.91 8.64 2.59
C ASN A 345 -6.59 7.40 3.20
N TRP A 346 -6.85 6.40 2.36
CA TRP A 346 -7.58 5.20 2.73
C TRP A 346 -6.92 4.41 3.87
N ILE A 347 -5.58 4.35 3.97
CA ILE A 347 -4.85 3.69 5.07
C ILE A 347 -5.15 4.40 6.38
N VAL A 348 -5.11 5.73 6.39
CA VAL A 348 -5.48 6.51 7.58
C VAL A 348 -6.92 6.19 7.97
N SER A 349 -7.85 6.08 7.01
CA SER A 349 -9.23 5.69 7.32
C SER A 349 -9.34 4.30 7.97
N GLN A 350 -8.45 3.35 7.62
CA GLN A 350 -8.43 2.01 8.23
C GLN A 350 -7.86 2.04 9.65
N VAL A 351 -6.79 2.81 9.87
CA VAL A 351 -6.12 2.93 11.17
C VAL A 351 -6.92 3.82 12.12
N VAL A 352 -7.32 5.00 11.69
CA VAL A 352 -7.97 6.04 12.50
C VAL A 352 -9.50 5.91 12.52
N GLY A 353 -10.11 5.20 11.58
CA GLY A 353 -11.56 5.00 11.50
C GLY A 353 -12.22 4.56 12.81
N PRO A 354 -11.67 3.59 13.55
CA PRO A 354 -12.19 3.18 14.86
C PRO A 354 -12.18 4.30 15.91
N LEU A 355 -11.14 5.14 15.93
CA LEU A 355 -11.06 6.29 16.86
C LEU A 355 -12.16 7.31 16.55
N ARG A 356 -12.49 7.50 15.27
CA ARG A 356 -13.60 8.35 14.85
C ARG A 356 -14.95 7.77 15.26
N ALA A 357 -15.13 6.45 15.09
CA ALA A 357 -16.34 5.78 15.53
C ALA A 357 -16.52 5.92 17.06
N ILE A 358 -15.44 5.81 17.83
CA ILE A 358 -15.44 6.08 19.27
C ILE A 358 -15.85 7.54 19.54
N ALA A 359 -15.24 8.51 18.87
CA ALA A 359 -15.58 9.93 19.06
C ALA A 359 -17.06 10.22 18.76
N LEU A 360 -17.61 9.65 17.68
CA LEU A 360 -19.04 9.73 17.35
C LEU A 360 -19.90 9.03 18.39
N GLY A 361 -19.47 7.88 18.91
CA GLY A 361 -20.15 7.18 19.99
C GLY A 361 -20.23 8.01 21.27
N LEU A 362 -19.13 8.65 21.66
CA LEU A 362 -19.08 9.58 22.80
C LEU A 362 -19.99 10.80 22.58
N ALA A 363 -19.97 11.39 21.37
CA ALA A 363 -20.87 12.49 21.01
C ALA A 363 -22.34 12.06 21.07
N GLY A 364 -22.67 10.88 20.53
CA GLY A 364 -24.00 10.30 20.58
C GLY A 364 -24.48 10.06 22.01
N ALA A 365 -23.61 9.57 22.89
CA ALA A 365 -23.91 9.40 24.31
C ALA A 365 -24.23 10.74 25.00
N LEU A 366 -23.43 11.78 24.74
CA LEU A 366 -23.70 13.13 25.24
C LEU A 366 -25.04 13.68 24.74
N PHE A 367 -25.35 13.54 23.44
CA PHE A 367 -26.63 13.98 22.88
C PHE A 367 -27.81 13.20 23.45
N ALA A 368 -27.69 11.89 23.63
CA ALA A 368 -28.74 11.06 24.21
C ALA A 368 -29.06 11.50 25.65
N VAL A 369 -28.02 11.78 26.46
CA VAL A 369 -28.19 12.28 27.82
C VAL A 369 -28.79 13.69 27.83
N ALA A 370 -28.28 14.60 27.00
CA ALA A 370 -28.80 15.97 26.90
C ALA A 370 -30.26 16.00 26.46
N PHE A 371 -30.63 15.17 25.48
CA PHE A 371 -32.00 15.04 25.01
C PHE A 371 -32.90 14.43 26.10
N GLY A 372 -32.45 13.38 26.78
CA GLY A 372 -33.19 12.77 27.89
C GLY A 372 -33.50 13.77 29.02
N LEU A 373 -32.57 14.68 29.32
CA LEU A 373 -32.79 15.77 30.26
C LEU A 373 -33.77 16.84 29.76
N SER A 374 -33.77 17.12 28.45
CA SER A 374 -34.54 18.22 27.85
C SER A 374 -36.00 17.85 27.62
N VAL A 375 -36.33 16.57 27.40
CA VAL A 375 -37.71 16.12 27.18
C VAL A 375 -38.56 16.22 28.46
N GLY A 376 -37.94 16.37 29.63
CA GLY A 376 -38.62 16.60 30.90
C GLY A 376 -39.28 15.34 31.48
N PHE A 377 -39.21 15.21 32.80
CA PHE A 377 -39.81 14.11 33.58
C PHE A 377 -41.28 14.37 33.96
N ASP A 378 -41.94 15.32 33.29
CA ASP A 378 -43.26 15.81 33.70
C ASP A 378 -44.40 14.93 33.13
N GLY A 379 -44.65 13.77 33.75
CA GLY A 379 -45.73 12.85 33.37
C GLY A 379 -46.00 11.66 34.34
N PRO A 380 -47.18 11.52 35.00
CA PRO A 380 -47.31 10.74 36.25
C PRO A 380 -47.23 9.19 36.24
N PRO A 381 -47.23 8.47 35.12
CA PRO A 381 -46.80 7.06 35.15
C PRO A 381 -45.68 6.70 34.16
N HIS A 382 -45.36 7.59 33.23
CA HIS A 382 -44.25 7.37 32.29
C HIS A 382 -42.92 7.91 32.84
N ALA A 383 -42.95 8.89 33.76
CA ALA A 383 -41.76 9.49 34.35
C ALA A 383 -40.87 8.50 35.12
N SER A 384 -41.46 7.51 35.82
CA SER A 384 -40.66 6.53 36.59
C SER A 384 -39.90 5.55 35.69
N ARG A 385 -40.56 4.99 34.66
CA ARG A 385 -39.93 4.07 33.70
C ARG A 385 -38.88 4.77 32.82
N TRP A 386 -39.16 6.00 32.39
CA TRP A 386 -38.18 6.79 31.63
C TRP A 386 -37.01 7.23 32.51
N GLY A 387 -37.22 7.49 33.80
CA GLY A 387 -36.16 7.76 34.78
C GLY A 387 -35.20 6.60 34.93
N GLU A 388 -35.72 5.38 35.10
CA GLU A 388 -34.89 4.17 35.16
C GLU A 388 -34.09 3.94 33.88
N VAL A 389 -34.73 4.09 32.70
CA VAL A 389 -34.06 3.94 31.40
C VAL A 389 -32.99 5.01 31.19
N ALA A 390 -33.27 6.26 31.56
CA ALA A 390 -32.32 7.36 31.46
C ALA A 390 -31.13 7.18 32.41
N ASP A 391 -31.36 6.76 33.65
CA ASP A 391 -30.29 6.49 34.62
C ASP A 391 -29.40 5.31 34.18
N VAL A 392 -30.00 4.22 33.69
CA VAL A 392 -29.24 3.10 33.10
C VAL A 392 -28.44 3.55 31.88
N GLY A 393 -29.04 4.35 30.99
CA GLY A 393 -28.36 4.90 29.82
C GLY A 393 -27.18 5.80 30.21
N TRP A 394 -27.35 6.63 31.23
CA TRP A 394 -26.33 7.51 31.76
C TRP A 394 -25.18 6.74 32.40
N GLN A 395 -25.48 5.78 33.29
CA GLN A 395 -24.47 4.92 33.91
C GLN A 395 -23.70 4.12 32.86
N SER A 396 -24.39 3.62 31.84
CA SER A 396 -23.76 2.94 30.70
C SER A 396 -22.83 3.87 29.93
N ALA A 397 -23.25 5.11 29.66
CA ALA A 397 -22.42 6.11 28.99
C ALA A 397 -21.15 6.46 29.78
N ILE A 398 -21.25 6.61 31.11
CA ILE A 398 -20.08 6.80 31.99
C ILE A 398 -19.15 5.59 31.88
N GLY A 399 -19.69 4.38 32.07
CA GLY A 399 -18.91 3.14 32.04
C GLY A 399 -18.17 2.94 30.72
N VAL A 400 -18.87 3.11 29.59
CA VAL A 400 -18.29 3.01 28.24
C VAL A 400 -17.20 4.07 28.05
N SER A 401 -17.42 5.31 28.47
CA SER A 401 -16.44 6.40 28.32
C SER A 401 -15.17 6.12 29.12
N VAL A 402 -15.29 5.67 30.38
CA VAL A 402 -14.16 5.32 31.24
C VAL A 402 -13.38 4.12 30.71
N VAL A 403 -14.07 3.04 30.33
CA VAL A 403 -13.44 1.84 29.76
C VAL A 403 -12.70 2.20 28.47
N THR A 404 -13.32 3.01 27.61
CA THR A 404 -12.70 3.48 26.37
C THR A 404 -11.48 4.36 26.64
N GLY A 405 -11.57 5.30 27.59
CA GLY A 405 -10.45 6.14 28.01
C GLY A 405 -9.27 5.30 28.54
N ALA A 406 -9.55 4.30 29.36
CA ALA A 406 -8.55 3.37 29.88
C ALA A 406 -7.91 2.54 28.74
N LEU A 407 -8.71 1.96 27.84
CA LEU A 407 -8.24 1.19 26.71
C LEU A 407 -7.31 2.00 25.80
N LEU A 408 -7.72 3.22 25.44
CA LEU A 408 -6.90 4.13 24.63
C LEU A 408 -5.62 4.54 25.36
N THR A 409 -5.69 4.76 26.67
CA THR A 409 -4.51 5.07 27.48
C THR A 409 -3.51 3.91 27.46
N VAL A 410 -3.97 2.66 27.62
CA VAL A 410 -3.13 1.46 27.50
C VAL A 410 -2.53 1.34 26.11
N GLY A 411 -3.33 1.52 25.05
CA GLY A 411 -2.83 1.51 23.68
C GLY A 411 -1.77 2.58 23.42
N ARG A 412 -1.94 3.80 23.96
CA ARG A 412 -0.94 4.87 23.92
C ARG A 412 0.37 4.46 24.61
N PHE A 413 0.29 3.79 25.76
CA PHE A 413 1.49 3.28 26.45
C PHE A 413 2.19 2.19 25.64
N GLN A 414 1.44 1.26 25.03
CA GLN A 414 2.02 0.23 24.17
C GLN A 414 2.70 0.82 22.93
N LEU A 415 2.07 1.79 22.27
CA LEU A 415 2.68 2.52 21.15
C LEU A 415 4.00 3.19 21.53
N ARG A 416 4.02 3.91 22.67
CA ARG A 416 5.25 4.52 23.18
C ARG A 416 6.32 3.49 23.53
N ALA A 417 5.92 2.34 24.05
CA ALA A 417 6.85 1.26 24.37
C ALA A 417 7.46 0.65 23.10
N ARG A 418 6.68 0.49 22.01
CA ARG A 418 7.19 0.06 20.70
C ARG A 418 8.22 1.06 20.16
N MET A 419 7.84 2.33 20.09
CA MET A 419 8.72 3.41 19.62
C MET A 419 10.03 3.51 20.43
N ARG A 420 10.01 3.22 21.73
CA ARG A 420 11.24 3.24 22.57
C ARG A 420 12.16 2.05 22.32
N ARG A 421 11.61 0.83 22.20
CA ARG A 421 12.44 -0.37 21.96
C ARG A 421 13.24 -0.28 20.66
N GLU A 422 12.74 0.47 19.70
CA GLU A 422 13.38 0.63 18.39
C GLU A 422 14.61 1.56 18.45
N VAL A 423 14.58 2.57 19.34
CA VAL A 423 15.73 3.47 19.58
C VAL A 423 16.89 2.71 20.23
N ASP A 424 16.60 1.84 21.20
CA ASP A 424 17.62 1.11 21.97
C ASP A 424 18.34 0.00 21.16
N HIS A 425 17.98 -0.25 19.89
CA HIS A 425 18.66 -1.23 19.02
C HIS A 425 19.59 -0.58 17.99
N HIS A 426 19.68 0.75 17.97
CA HIS A 426 20.54 1.49 17.03
C HIS A 426 21.79 2.11 17.68
N ASP A 427 21.92 2.00 19.00
CA ASP A 427 23.13 2.33 19.78
C ASP A 427 23.89 1.05 20.15
#